data_AF-A0A924RBF5-F1
#
_entry.id   AF-A0A924RBF5-F1
#
_cell.length_a   1.000
_cell.length_b   1.000
_cell.length_c   1.000
_cell.angle_alpha   90.00
_cell.angle_beta   90.00
_cell.angle_gamma   90.00
#
_symmetry.space_group_name_H-M   'P 1'
#
loop_
_entity.id
_entity.type
_entity.pdbx_description
1 polymer ?
#
loop_
_entity_poly.entity_id
_entity_poly.type
_entity_poly.pdbx_seq_one_letter_code
_entity_poly.pdbx_strand_id
1 'polypeptide(L)'
;MADREEISRGLPEGVQLTEIETRIGRDPSVVSREVGRHGGRGAYRAHAAQEAAALSCERPKPLAVDRHPRLPAVVHRMLVGGWSPASIAGRLPIDYPDDHPCRVSHEATYTWV
;
A
#
# COMPACT_ATOMS: atom_id res chain seq x y z
N MET A 1 16.06 -7.64 -9.68
CA MET A 1 16.04 -9.05 -9.23
C MET A 1 17.43 -9.50 -8.81
N ALA A 2 18.46 -9.25 -9.62
CA ALA A 2 19.86 -9.58 -9.35
C ALA A 2 20.34 -9.27 -7.91
N ASP A 3 20.12 -8.05 -7.39
CA ASP A 3 20.53 -7.67 -6.04
C ASP A 3 19.94 -8.60 -4.95
N ARG A 4 18.64 -8.93 -5.06
CA ARG A 4 17.94 -9.80 -4.10
C ARG A 4 18.40 -11.25 -4.19
N GLU A 5 18.73 -11.71 -5.39
CA GLU A 5 19.26 -13.06 -5.62
C GLU A 5 20.65 -13.23 -5.04
N GLU A 6 21.52 -12.22 -5.16
CA GLU A 6 22.85 -12.24 -4.54
C GLU A 6 22.75 -12.30 -3.00
N ILE A 7 21.84 -11.53 -2.42
CA ILE A 7 21.55 -11.60 -0.98
C ILE A 7 21.04 -13.00 -0.60
N SER A 8 20.10 -13.55 -1.37
CA SER A 8 19.51 -14.87 -1.09
C SER A 8 20.52 -16.02 -1.22
N ARG A 9 21.57 -15.88 -2.03
CA ARG A 9 22.66 -16.86 -2.17
C ARG A 9 23.72 -16.71 -1.08
N GLY A 10 24.14 -15.48 -0.78
CA GLY A 10 25.18 -15.23 0.21
C GLY A 10 24.77 -15.57 1.66
N LEU A 11 23.49 -15.47 2.00
CA LEU A 11 23.02 -15.71 3.38
C LEU A 11 23.19 -17.17 3.85
N PRO A 12 22.77 -18.21 3.11
CA PRO A 12 23.02 -19.61 3.45
C PRO A 12 24.51 -19.98 3.52
N GLU A 13 25.34 -19.33 2.71
CA GLU A 13 26.80 -19.53 2.69
C GLU A 13 27.52 -18.88 3.89
N GLY A 14 26.79 -18.16 4.75
CA GLY A 14 27.36 -17.47 5.91
C GLY A 14 28.08 -16.16 5.54
N VAL A 15 27.92 -15.67 4.31
CA VAL A 15 28.55 -14.42 3.85
C VAL A 15 28.04 -13.24 4.67
N GLN A 16 28.94 -12.33 5.02
CA GLN A 16 28.62 -11.13 5.77
C GLN A 16 27.85 -10.12 4.92
N LEU A 17 26.95 -9.36 5.53
CA LEU A 17 26.10 -8.40 4.79
C LEU A 17 26.91 -7.33 4.05
N THR A 18 28.05 -6.91 4.61
CA THR A 18 28.99 -5.94 4.01
C THR A 18 29.67 -6.48 2.75
N GLU A 19 29.90 -7.78 2.70
CA GLU A 19 30.49 -8.42 1.53
C GLU A 19 29.44 -8.61 0.43
N ILE A 20 28.22 -9.03 0.79
CA ILE A 20 27.09 -9.09 -0.13
C ILE A 20 26.82 -7.72 -0.75
N GLU A 21 26.81 -6.68 0.08
CA GLU A 21 26.68 -5.29 -0.35
C GLU A 21 27.74 -4.89 -1.38
N THR A 22 29.01 -5.21 -1.12
CA THR A 22 30.12 -4.89 -2.04
C THR A 22 29.90 -5.57 -3.40
N ARG A 23 29.39 -6.81 -3.41
CA ARG A 23 29.09 -7.55 -4.65
C ARG A 23 27.95 -6.94 -5.46
N ILE A 24 26.95 -6.37 -4.80
CA ILE A 24 25.78 -5.74 -5.47
C ILE A 24 25.91 -4.22 -5.66
N GLY A 25 26.94 -3.58 -5.10
CA GLY A 25 27.16 -2.13 -5.18
C GLY A 25 26.09 -1.30 -4.47
N ARG A 26 25.56 -1.77 -3.33
CA ARG A 26 24.58 -1.05 -2.51
C ARG A 26 25.21 -0.56 -1.21
N ASP A 27 24.42 0.03 -0.33
CA ASP A 27 24.85 0.46 1.01
C ASP A 27 24.52 -0.65 2.05
N PRO A 28 25.31 -0.80 3.14
CA PRO A 28 25.17 -1.93 4.07
C PRO A 28 23.83 -1.89 4.78
N SER A 29 23.36 -0.67 5.06
CA SER A 29 22.09 -0.44 5.74
C SER A 29 20.90 -0.79 4.84
N VAL A 30 21.05 -0.72 3.51
CA VAL A 30 20.02 -1.17 2.56
C VAL A 30 19.89 -2.68 2.62
N VAL A 31 21.01 -3.41 2.54
CA VAL A 31 21.03 -4.88 2.61
C VAL A 31 20.50 -5.36 3.96
N SER A 32 20.95 -4.75 5.07
CA SER A 32 20.47 -5.11 6.41
C SER A 32 18.98 -4.88 6.58
N ARG A 33 18.44 -3.75 6.13
CA ARG A 33 17.00 -3.46 6.23
C ARG A 33 16.17 -4.39 5.37
N GLU A 34 16.62 -4.66 4.15
CA GLU A 34 15.99 -5.62 3.24
C GLU A 34 15.92 -7.02 3.87
N VAL A 35 17.05 -7.53 4.36
CA VAL A 35 17.12 -8.85 5.00
C VAL A 35 16.23 -8.90 6.24
N GLY A 36 16.31 -7.90 7.13
CA GLY A 36 15.50 -7.83 8.35
C GLY A 36 14.00 -7.75 8.07
N ARG A 37 13.58 -6.99 7.04
CA ARG A 37 12.17 -6.87 6.65
C ARG A 37 11.59 -8.19 6.14
N HIS A 38 12.40 -9.03 5.51
CA HIS A 38 11.97 -10.25 4.85
C HIS A 38 12.39 -11.53 5.59
N GLY A 39 12.35 -11.51 6.92
CA GLY A 39 12.51 -12.71 7.76
C GLY A 39 13.94 -12.96 8.26
N GLY A 40 14.88 -12.05 8.00
CA GLY A 40 16.24 -12.16 8.49
C GLY A 40 17.06 -13.22 7.75
N ARG A 41 18.30 -13.45 8.23
CA ARG A 41 19.28 -14.32 7.56
C ARG A 41 18.79 -15.76 7.33
N GLY A 42 17.94 -16.27 8.22
CA GLY A 42 17.45 -17.66 8.16
C GLY A 42 16.23 -17.87 7.26
N ALA A 43 15.47 -16.83 6.94
CA ALA A 43 14.23 -16.94 6.18
C ALA A 43 14.17 -16.06 4.92
N TYR A 44 15.19 -15.22 4.68
CA TYR A 44 15.24 -14.37 3.50
C TYR A 44 15.21 -15.19 2.20
N ARG A 45 14.28 -14.84 1.31
CA ARG A 45 14.16 -15.38 -0.05
C ARG A 45 13.91 -14.25 -1.04
N ALA A 46 14.70 -14.22 -2.11
CA ALA A 46 14.60 -13.19 -3.15
C ALA A 46 13.19 -13.09 -3.75
N HIS A 47 12.58 -14.25 -4.05
CA HIS A 47 11.24 -14.32 -4.62
C HIS A 47 10.18 -13.77 -3.67
N ALA A 48 10.18 -14.20 -2.40
CA ALA A 48 9.23 -13.71 -1.40
C ALA A 48 9.38 -12.20 -1.13
N ALA A 49 10.62 -11.68 -1.12
CA ALA A 49 10.87 -10.25 -1.00
C ALA A 49 10.36 -9.47 -2.22
N GLN A 50 10.50 -10.04 -3.43
CA GLN A 50 9.98 -9.46 -4.66
C GLN A 50 8.44 -9.45 -4.69
N GLU A 51 7.79 -10.55 -4.32
CA GLU A 51 6.34 -10.65 -4.21
C GLU A 51 5.79 -9.67 -3.19
N ALA A 52 6.39 -9.59 -2.00
CA ALA A 52 6.01 -8.63 -0.97
C ALA A 52 6.15 -7.18 -1.46
N ALA A 53 7.17 -6.87 -2.26
CA ALA A 53 7.34 -5.56 -2.87
C ALA A 53 6.24 -5.28 -3.92
N ALA A 54 5.92 -6.26 -4.78
CA ALA A 54 4.84 -6.13 -5.76
C ALA A 54 3.48 -5.90 -5.09
N LEU A 55 3.12 -6.70 -4.09
CA LEU A 55 1.91 -6.53 -3.28
C LEU A 55 1.89 -5.17 -2.54
N SER A 56 3.06 -4.68 -2.12
CA SER A 56 3.15 -3.36 -1.48
C SER A 56 2.98 -2.21 -2.47
N CYS A 57 3.43 -2.37 -3.71
CA CYS A 57 3.21 -1.40 -4.79
C CYS A 57 1.72 -1.30 -5.14
N GLU A 58 0.95 -2.37 -4.97
CA GLU A 58 -0.49 -2.37 -5.25
C GLU A 58 -1.28 -1.48 -4.31
N ARG A 59 -0.79 -1.15 -3.09
CA ARG A 59 -1.51 -0.43 -2.01
C ARG A 59 -2.44 0.66 -2.54
N PRO A 60 -3.72 0.37 -2.80
CA PRO A 60 -4.69 1.40 -3.05
C PRO A 60 -4.91 2.03 -1.68
N LYS A 61 -4.68 3.33 -1.54
CA LYS A 61 -5.15 4.02 -0.33
C LYS A 61 -6.66 3.78 -0.28
N PRO A 62 -7.23 3.33 0.85
CA PRO A 62 -8.68 3.18 0.94
C PRO A 62 -9.31 4.49 0.46
N LEU A 63 -10.22 4.36 -0.51
CA LEU A 63 -10.88 5.50 -1.12
C LEU A 63 -11.51 6.32 -0.01
N ALA A 64 -11.61 7.63 -0.18
CA ALA A 64 -12.13 8.50 0.88
C ALA A 64 -13.53 8.06 1.34
N VAL A 65 -14.31 7.44 0.45
CA VAL A 65 -15.60 6.80 0.72
C VAL A 65 -15.47 5.63 1.70
N ASP A 66 -14.48 4.75 1.51
CA ASP A 66 -14.29 3.53 2.33
C ASP A 66 -13.65 3.79 3.70
N ARG A 67 -13.17 5.02 3.95
CA ARG A 67 -12.56 5.39 5.24
C ARG A 67 -13.56 5.41 6.39
N HIS A 68 -14.86 5.53 6.10
CA HIS A 68 -15.91 5.49 7.12
C HIS A 68 -16.96 4.46 6.78
N PRO A 69 -17.28 3.54 7.72
CA PRO A 69 -18.11 2.37 7.42
C PRO A 69 -19.55 2.72 6.99
N ARG A 70 -20.03 3.94 7.26
CA ARG A 70 -21.38 4.39 6.90
C ARG A 70 -21.45 5.14 5.56
N LEU A 71 -20.33 5.70 5.08
CA LEU A 71 -20.31 6.48 3.83
C LEU A 71 -20.62 5.66 2.58
N PRO A 72 -20.11 4.43 2.38
CA PRO A 72 -20.42 3.61 1.22
C PRO A 72 -21.93 3.37 1.04
N ALA A 73 -22.63 3.07 2.15
CA ALA A 73 -24.07 2.84 2.13
C ALA A 73 -24.87 4.10 1.78
N VAL A 74 -24.44 5.27 2.24
CA VAL A 74 -25.06 6.57 1.93
C VAL A 74 -24.83 6.94 0.46
N VAL A 75 -23.58 6.87 -0.02
CA VAL A 75 -23.22 7.16 -1.41
C VAL A 75 -23.97 6.23 -2.36
N HIS A 76 -24.01 4.93 -2.07
CA HIS A 76 -24.77 3.95 -2.84
C HIS A 76 -26.26 4.29 -2.92
N ARG A 77 -26.89 4.64 -1.78
CA ARG A 77 -28.31 5.02 -1.74
C ARG A 77 -28.59 6.26 -2.61
N MET A 78 -27.71 7.25 -2.58
CA MET A 78 -27.87 8.47 -3.39
C MET A 78 -27.63 8.21 -4.88
N LEU A 79 -26.66 7.36 -5.24
CA LEU A 79 -26.42 6.94 -6.62
C LEU A 79 -27.62 6.19 -7.21
N VAL A 80 -28.19 5.24 -6.46
CA VAL A 80 -29.42 4.53 -6.86
C VAL A 80 -30.60 5.50 -6.98
N GLY A 81 -30.61 6.58 -6.20
CA GLY A 81 -31.58 7.67 -6.30
C GLY A 81 -31.35 8.64 -7.47
N GLY A 82 -30.37 8.40 -8.35
CA GLY A 82 -30.10 9.22 -9.53
C GLY A 82 -29.26 10.47 -9.28
N TRP A 83 -28.62 10.58 -8.11
CA TRP A 83 -27.77 11.72 -7.78
C TRP A 83 -26.41 11.60 -8.49
N SER A 84 -25.93 12.69 -9.07
CA SER A 84 -24.58 12.71 -9.63
C SER A 84 -23.53 12.69 -8.52
N PRO A 85 -22.33 12.11 -8.77
CA PRO A 85 -21.21 12.16 -7.83
C PRO A 85 -20.94 13.57 -7.30
N ALA A 86 -20.99 14.58 -8.19
CA ALA A 86 -20.89 16.00 -7.90
C ALA A 86 -21.95 16.52 -6.90
N SER A 87 -23.18 16.01 -6.98
CA SER A 87 -24.25 16.41 -6.06
C SER A 87 -24.11 15.71 -4.72
N ILE A 88 -23.64 14.46 -4.71
CA ILE A 88 -23.45 13.66 -3.49
C ILE A 88 -22.38 14.28 -2.61
N ALA A 89 -21.19 14.58 -3.13
CA ALA A 89 -20.12 15.09 -2.29
C ALA A 89 -20.32 16.56 -1.84
N GLY A 90 -21.13 17.34 -2.57
CA GLY A 90 -21.61 18.65 -2.10
C GLY A 90 -22.69 18.56 -1.01
N ARG A 91 -23.44 17.45 -0.97
CA ARG A 91 -24.57 17.25 -0.04
C ARG A 91 -24.17 16.57 1.26
N LEU A 92 -23.17 15.67 1.23
CA LEU A 92 -22.66 14.97 2.41
C LEU A 92 -22.35 15.89 3.61
N PRO A 93 -21.70 17.05 3.45
CA PRO A 93 -21.42 17.97 4.57
C PRO A 93 -22.66 18.64 5.17
N ILE A 94 -23.77 18.70 4.44
CA ILE A 94 -25.02 19.35 4.87
C ILE A 94 -25.87 18.36 5.67
N ASP A 95 -26.01 17.13 5.16
CA ASP A 95 -26.86 16.11 5.78
C ASP A 95 -26.17 15.37 6.94
N TYR A 96 -24.82 15.44 7.04
CA TYR A 96 -24.02 14.77 8.07
C TYR A 96 -22.94 15.68 8.69
N PRO A 97 -23.32 16.77 9.40
CA PRO A 97 -22.37 17.76 9.93
C PRO A 97 -21.51 17.26 11.12
N ASP A 98 -22.03 16.33 11.92
CA ASP A 98 -21.36 15.79 13.13
C ASP A 98 -20.39 14.64 12.85
N ASP A 99 -20.54 13.97 11.70
CA ASP A 99 -19.61 12.96 11.25
C ASP A 99 -18.42 13.66 10.57
N HIS A 100 -17.23 13.52 11.15
CA HIS A 100 -15.99 14.09 10.63
C HIS A 100 -15.38 13.30 9.44
N PRO A 101 -16.14 12.94 8.38
CA PRO A 101 -15.57 12.79 7.04
C PRO A 101 -16.33 13.57 5.96
N CYS A 102 -16.60 14.84 6.21
CA CYS A 102 -17.18 15.77 5.25
C CYS A 102 -16.20 16.21 4.12
N ARG A 103 -15.29 15.35 3.66
CA ARG A 103 -14.26 15.69 2.65
C ARG A 103 -13.99 14.57 1.65
N VAL A 104 -15.01 13.79 1.29
CA VAL A 104 -14.91 12.96 0.08
C VAL A 104 -15.00 13.90 -1.11
N SER A 105 -13.96 14.00 -1.93
CA SER A 105 -14.03 14.76 -3.18
C SER A 105 -14.95 14.04 -4.17
N HIS A 106 -15.59 14.79 -5.08
CA HIS A 106 -16.35 14.22 -6.19
C HIS A 106 -15.52 13.23 -7.02
N GLU A 107 -14.21 13.45 -7.14
CA GLU A 107 -13.24 12.52 -7.76
C GLU A 107 -13.16 11.17 -7.04
N ALA A 108 -13.27 11.17 -5.71
CA ALA A 108 -13.26 9.96 -4.90
C ALA A 108 -14.59 9.19 -5.02
N THR A 109 -15.70 9.88 -5.29
CA THR A 109 -16.98 9.24 -5.64
C THR A 109 -16.95 8.69 -7.06
N TYR A 110 -16.35 9.39 -8.03
CA TYR A 110 -16.16 8.88 -9.39
C TYR A 110 -15.28 7.63 -9.44
N THR A 111 -14.21 7.59 -8.65
CA THR A 111 -13.30 6.43 -8.59
C THR A 111 -13.93 5.22 -7.86
N TRP A 112 -15.03 5.42 -7.12
CA TRP A 112 -15.69 4.40 -6.32
C TRP A 112 -16.83 3.67 -7.05
N VAL A 113 -17.44 4.32 -8.05
CA VAL A 113 -18.41 3.72 -8.99
C VAL A 113 -17.69 2.92 -10.06
#